data_AF-A0AAN6UU44-F1
#
_entry.id   AF-A0AAN6UU44-F1
#
_cell.length_a   1.000
_cell.length_b   1.000
_cell.length_c   1.000
_cell.angle_alpha   90.00
_cell.angle_beta   90.00
_cell.angle_gamma   90.00
#
_symmetry.space_group_name_H-M   'P 1'
#
loop_
_entity.id
_entity.type
_entity.pdbx_description
1 polymer ?
#
loop_
_entity_poly.entity_id
_entity_poly.type
_entity_poly.pdbx_seq_one_letter_code
_entity_poly.pdbx_strand_id
1 'polypeptide(L)'
;MTRRRVRQDDLYEYSDSSNWSDGESSSNDDEVFDLEADDNGYETSLSDIDDFDPNDIDVEDAAKLFKGNLYPPEYYVRGIHEFKESAFDGQDYSAGSTVLLDGIEDLWNQYCAFIKHDPQRAFESITLAFLNSFFDWLLSQKTGKDGRKKRGTTKSSSLGTYWKVYRLVYERATGEKIDAKLNRKMHRVFKLLAKKHRLSDQKRENRCMTIDNLKEQVDTTLRTTKKSFGLGELRILCILFLLLLAPTGARPTSVLLLRFGDIRVVLARDPDGGPHKILIKFTLEFTKTYLGSKDAKTVTIPE
;
A
#
# COMPACT_ATOMS: atom_id res chain seq x y z
N MET A 1 -37.05 13.60 -55.89
CA MET A 1 -36.62 14.67 -54.96
C MET A 1 -36.10 13.94 -53.72
N THR A 2 -34.80 13.86 -53.42
CA THR A 2 -33.87 14.96 -53.12
C THR A 2 -32.40 14.52 -53.33
N ARG A 3 -31.55 15.52 -53.64
CA ARG A 3 -30.10 15.54 -53.95
C ARG A 3 -29.22 14.87 -52.88
N ARG A 4 -28.15 14.11 -53.20
CA ARG A 4 -26.78 14.45 -53.72
C ARG A 4 -25.80 15.04 -52.66
N ARG A 5 -24.73 14.27 -52.34
CA ARG A 5 -23.29 14.64 -52.07
C ARG A 5 -22.98 15.48 -50.80
N VAL A 6 -21.81 15.48 -50.14
CA VAL A 6 -20.46 14.88 -50.27
C VAL A 6 -19.64 15.13 -48.97
N ARG A 7 -18.58 14.34 -48.75
CA ARG A 7 -17.50 14.46 -47.73
C ARG A 7 -16.57 15.67 -47.93
N GLN A 8 -15.92 16.10 -46.86
CA GLN A 8 -14.55 16.67 -46.82
C GLN A 8 -14.10 16.58 -45.34
N ASP A 9 -13.21 15.67 -44.92
CA ASP A 9 -11.75 15.63 -45.10
C ASP A 9 -11.05 16.96 -44.77
N ASP A 10 -10.29 16.95 -43.66
CA ASP A 10 -8.98 17.59 -43.40
C ASP A 10 -8.62 17.24 -41.92
N LEU A 11 -7.83 16.21 -41.61
CA LEU A 11 -6.38 16.10 -41.79
C LEU A 11 -5.62 17.15 -40.98
N TYR A 12 -5.48 16.91 -39.67
CA TYR A 12 -4.40 17.50 -38.86
C TYR A 12 -3.82 16.43 -37.94
N GLU A 13 -2.75 15.85 -38.47
CA GLU A 13 -1.67 15.17 -37.80
C GLU A 13 -1.07 16.12 -36.75
N TYR A 14 -1.11 15.76 -35.47
CA TYR A 14 -0.26 16.38 -34.45
C TYR A 14 0.62 15.29 -33.84
N SER A 15 1.75 15.07 -34.49
CA SER A 15 2.95 14.56 -33.86
C SER A 15 3.53 15.69 -33.00
N ASP A 16 3.49 15.53 -31.69
CA ASP A 16 4.58 16.05 -30.87
C ASP A 16 4.89 15.09 -29.72
N SER A 17 6.10 14.57 -29.85
CA SER A 17 6.77 13.67 -28.94
C SER A 17 7.17 14.43 -27.70
N SER A 18 6.49 14.19 -26.58
CA SER A 18 7.07 14.46 -25.26
C SER A 18 7.10 13.16 -24.46
N ASN A 19 8.27 12.54 -24.57
CA ASN A 19 8.72 11.39 -23.84
C ASN A 19 8.78 11.74 -22.34
N TRP A 20 7.76 11.34 -21.57
CA TRP A 20 7.84 11.26 -20.12
C TRP A 20 7.83 9.78 -19.76
N SER A 21 9.01 9.17 -19.91
CA SER A 21 9.38 7.99 -19.15
C SER A 21 9.60 8.45 -17.72
N ASP A 22 8.75 8.01 -16.79
CA ASP A 22 9.12 7.53 -15.46
C ASP A 22 7.87 7.22 -14.65
N GLY A 23 7.88 6.04 -14.05
CA GLY A 23 6.79 5.55 -13.21
C GLY A 23 6.74 4.03 -13.10
N GLU A 24 7.92 3.45 -12.86
CA GLU A 24 8.17 2.18 -12.18
C GLU A 24 6.96 1.25 -12.05
N SER A 25 6.95 0.26 -12.94
CA SER A 25 6.40 -1.06 -12.63
C SER A 25 7.24 -1.67 -11.50
N SER A 26 6.98 -1.30 -10.24
CA SER A 26 7.44 -2.10 -9.10
C SER A 26 6.54 -3.33 -8.97
N SER A 27 6.84 -4.30 -9.83
CA SER A 27 6.86 -5.71 -9.47
C SER A 27 8.14 -5.89 -8.68
N ASN A 28 8.09 -5.79 -7.35
CA ASN A 28 8.99 -6.41 -6.39
C ASN A 28 8.60 -5.90 -5.00
N ASP A 29 7.92 -6.74 -4.22
CA ASP A 29 7.76 -6.59 -2.76
C ASP A 29 7.49 -8.00 -2.18
N ASP A 30 8.20 -9.01 -2.69
CA ASP A 30 8.41 -10.31 -2.02
C ASP A 30 9.87 -10.40 -1.48
N GLU A 31 10.66 -9.33 -1.56
CA GLU A 31 12.04 -9.24 -1.03
C GLU A 31 12.08 -8.44 0.27
N VAL A 32 11.62 -9.01 1.38
CA VAL A 32 11.94 -8.45 2.70
C VAL A 32 12.79 -9.39 3.55
N PHE A 33 12.87 -10.68 3.22
CA PHE A 33 13.84 -11.61 3.80
C PHE A 33 14.03 -12.79 2.86
N ASP A 34 14.88 -12.62 1.84
CA ASP A 34 15.58 -13.72 1.15
C ASP A 34 16.73 -13.06 0.36
N LEU A 35 17.83 -12.80 1.05
CA LEU A 35 19.12 -12.63 0.38
C LEU A 35 19.54 -14.03 -0.08
N GLU A 36 19.10 -14.39 -1.29
CA GLU A 36 19.79 -15.42 -2.07
C GLU A 36 21.24 -14.96 -2.23
N ALA A 37 22.17 -15.75 -1.68
CA ALA A 37 23.59 -15.55 -1.86
C ALA A 37 23.92 -15.76 -3.34
N ASP A 38 24.02 -14.67 -4.10
CA ASP A 38 24.44 -14.72 -5.50
C ASP A 38 25.96 -14.99 -5.54
N ASP A 39 26.28 -16.24 -5.86
CA ASP A 39 27.59 -16.79 -6.20
C ASP A 39 28.09 -16.15 -7.50
N ASN A 40 28.46 -14.87 -7.44
CA ASN A 40 29.25 -14.23 -8.48
C ASN A 40 30.71 -14.41 -8.13
N GLY A 41 31.30 -15.45 -8.71
CA GLY A 41 32.73 -15.74 -8.68
C GLY A 41 33.58 -14.57 -9.16
N TYR A 42 33.96 -13.71 -8.23
CA TYR A 42 35.24 -13.04 -8.27
C TYR A 42 36.27 -14.06 -7.78
N GLU A 43 37.04 -14.64 -8.71
CA GLU A 43 38.28 -15.35 -8.37
C GLU A 43 39.22 -14.35 -7.70
N THR A 44 39.09 -14.21 -6.38
CA THR A 44 40.15 -13.65 -5.55
C THR A 44 41.12 -14.79 -5.35
N SER A 45 42.31 -14.66 -5.95
CA SER A 45 43.37 -15.63 -5.79
C SER A 45 43.59 -15.93 -4.30
N LEU A 46 43.32 -17.18 -3.90
CA LEU A 46 43.54 -17.75 -2.57
C LEU A 46 45.04 -17.97 -2.31
N SER A 47 45.84 -16.92 -2.47
CA SER A 47 47.20 -16.91 -1.93
C SER A 47 47.19 -16.07 -0.66
N ASP A 48 47.40 -16.80 0.44
CA ASP A 48 47.74 -16.33 1.79
C ASP A 48 46.58 -15.79 2.64
N ILE A 49 45.62 -16.68 2.96
CA ILE A 49 44.90 -16.61 4.24
C ILE A 49 45.65 -17.55 5.17
N ASP A 50 46.58 -17.01 5.95
CA ASP A 50 47.10 -17.68 7.14
C ASP A 50 45.92 -18.09 8.01
N ASP A 51 45.97 -19.31 8.58
CA ASP A 51 44.96 -19.94 9.42
C ASP A 51 44.27 -18.93 10.36
N PHE A 52 43.10 -18.44 9.95
CA PHE A 52 42.32 -17.48 10.73
C PHE A 52 41.65 -18.21 11.89
N ASP A 53 42.29 -18.23 13.05
CA ASP A 53 41.68 -18.66 14.30
C ASP A 53 40.75 -17.53 14.81
N PRO A 54 39.42 -17.74 14.90
CA PRO A 54 38.52 -16.74 15.45
C PRO A 54 38.82 -16.36 16.91
N ASN A 55 39.68 -17.12 17.61
CA ASN A 55 40.17 -16.77 18.95
C ASN A 55 41.35 -15.77 18.95
N ASP A 56 41.97 -15.49 17.81
CA ASP A 56 43.07 -14.51 17.67
C ASP A 56 42.57 -13.07 17.42
N ILE A 57 41.24 -12.85 17.39
CA ILE A 57 40.68 -11.50 17.34
C ILE A 57 40.80 -10.88 18.74
N ASP A 58 41.88 -10.13 18.96
CA ASP A 58 42.02 -9.29 20.14
C ASP A 58 40.88 -8.25 20.17
N VAL A 59 40.05 -8.33 21.21
CA VAL A 59 38.91 -7.44 21.46
C VAL A 59 39.38 -5.98 21.53
N GLU A 60 40.62 -5.72 21.96
CA GLU A 60 41.22 -4.38 21.95
C GLU A 60 41.45 -3.83 20.54
N ASP A 61 41.81 -4.67 19.57
CA ASP A 61 42.01 -4.24 18.17
C ASP A 61 40.67 -4.02 17.45
N ALA A 62 39.64 -4.81 17.77
CA ALA A 62 38.27 -4.54 17.32
C ALA A 62 37.74 -3.21 17.91
N ALA A 63 38.00 -2.94 19.20
CA ALA A 63 37.59 -1.69 19.86
C ALA A 63 38.26 -0.44 19.29
N LYS A 64 39.53 -0.55 18.85
CA LYS A 64 40.24 0.52 18.11
C LYS A 64 39.57 0.82 16.76
N LEU A 65 39.06 -0.20 16.07
CA LEU A 65 38.36 -0.07 14.78
C LEU A 65 37.07 0.76 14.90
N PHE A 66 36.38 0.65 16.04
CA PHE A 66 35.15 1.38 16.35
C PHE A 66 35.37 2.64 17.21
N LYS A 67 36.63 3.09 17.36
CA LYS A 67 37.01 4.33 18.07
C LYS A 67 36.40 4.45 19.48
N GLY A 68 36.26 3.33 20.21
CA GLY A 68 35.71 3.34 21.57
C GLY A 68 34.19 3.51 21.68
N ASN A 69 33.44 3.37 20.58
CA ASN A 69 31.97 3.43 20.59
C ASN A 69 31.28 2.11 21.03
N LEU A 70 32.04 1.13 21.51
CA LEU A 70 31.53 -0.17 21.96
C LEU A 70 31.40 -0.20 23.49
N TYR A 71 30.25 -0.67 23.97
CA TYR A 71 30.10 -1.00 25.39
C TYR A 71 30.87 -2.29 25.73
N PRO A 72 31.20 -2.55 27.01
CA PRO A 72 31.80 -3.83 27.42
C PRO A 72 30.91 -5.02 27.01
N PRO A 73 31.46 -6.20 26.68
CA PRO A 73 30.67 -7.37 26.25
C PRO A 73 29.53 -7.74 27.21
N GLU A 74 29.75 -7.58 28.51
CA GLU A 74 28.77 -7.79 29.59
C GLU A 74 27.49 -6.96 29.41
N TYR A 75 27.59 -5.76 28.83
CA TYR A 75 26.44 -4.91 28.52
C TYR A 75 25.49 -5.58 27.52
N TYR A 76 26.05 -6.16 26.44
CA TYR A 76 25.25 -6.82 25.41
C TYR A 76 24.72 -8.17 25.89
N VAL A 77 25.52 -8.94 26.64
CA VAL A 77 25.08 -10.21 27.26
C VAL A 77 23.92 -9.97 28.23
N ARG A 78 24.00 -8.94 29.07
CA ARG A 78 22.88 -8.53 29.94
C ARG A 78 21.66 -8.13 29.11
N GLY A 79 21.87 -7.38 28.03
CA GLY A 79 20.80 -7.02 27.09
C GLY A 79 20.05 -8.23 26.53
N ILE A 80 20.76 -9.30 26.15
CA ILE A 80 20.15 -10.54 25.66
C ILE A 80 19.31 -11.21 26.76
N HIS A 81 19.83 -11.30 27.99
CA HIS A 81 19.11 -11.95 29.11
C HIS A 81 17.90 -11.15 29.61
N GLU A 82 17.96 -9.82 29.57
CA GLU A 82 16.89 -8.93 30.03
C GLU A 82 15.84 -8.66 28.94
N PHE A 83 16.14 -8.97 27.67
CA PHE A 83 15.22 -8.73 26.55
C PHE A 83 14.01 -9.65 26.66
N LYS A 84 12.84 -9.04 26.84
CA LYS A 84 11.56 -9.76 26.88
C LYS A 84 10.98 -9.82 25.47
N GLU A 85 11.29 -10.90 24.75
CA GLU A 85 10.72 -11.17 23.41
C GLU A 85 9.19 -11.12 23.45
N SER A 86 8.58 -11.67 24.50
CA SER A 86 7.12 -11.72 24.66
C SER A 86 6.42 -10.36 24.72
N ALA A 87 7.16 -9.26 24.93
CA ALA A 87 6.60 -7.91 24.85
C ALA A 87 6.24 -7.50 23.41
N PHE A 88 6.73 -8.24 22.41
CA PHE A 88 6.57 -7.94 20.99
C PHE A 88 5.58 -8.86 20.27
N ASP A 89 5.09 -9.91 20.93
CA ASP A 89 4.15 -10.90 20.36
C ASP A 89 2.72 -10.36 20.11
N GLY A 90 2.43 -9.12 20.52
CA GLY A 90 1.05 -8.62 20.67
C GLY A 90 0.50 -7.73 19.54
N GLN A 91 1.32 -7.25 18.60
CA GLN A 91 0.89 -6.27 17.59
C GLN A 91 1.51 -6.52 16.21
N ASP A 92 1.09 -7.60 15.56
CA ASP A 92 1.53 -7.93 14.20
C ASP A 92 0.94 -6.99 13.14
N TYR A 93 -0.27 -6.44 13.39
CA TYR A 93 -1.03 -5.70 12.38
C TYR A 93 -1.68 -4.42 12.90
N SER A 94 -1.63 -3.36 12.07
CA SER A 94 -2.36 -2.13 12.34
C SER A 94 -3.87 -2.38 12.42
N ALA A 95 -4.61 -1.57 13.18
CA ALA A 95 -6.06 -1.72 13.33
C ALA A 95 -6.83 -1.83 11.99
N GLY A 96 -6.40 -1.08 10.97
CA GLY A 96 -7.00 -1.15 9.64
C GLY A 96 -6.73 -2.47 8.91
N SER A 97 -5.54 -3.05 9.10
CA SER A 97 -5.19 -4.38 8.58
C SER A 97 -5.98 -5.47 9.30
N THR A 98 -6.17 -5.36 10.62
CA THR A 98 -6.96 -6.32 11.41
C THR A 98 -8.39 -6.44 10.89
N VAL A 99 -9.04 -5.31 10.56
CA VAL A 99 -10.39 -5.32 9.98
C VAL A 99 -10.46 -6.11 8.66
N LEU A 100 -9.41 -6.06 7.83
CA LEU A 100 -9.36 -6.83 6.58
C LEU A 100 -9.17 -8.32 6.86
N LEU A 101 -8.29 -8.66 7.81
CA LEU A 101 -8.03 -10.04 8.23
C LEU A 101 -9.30 -10.68 8.80
N ASP A 102 -9.95 -10.02 9.76
CA ASP A 102 -11.18 -10.47 10.40
C ASP A 102 -12.30 -10.66 9.36
N GLY A 103 -12.36 -9.79 8.35
CA GLY A 103 -13.33 -9.93 7.25
C GLY A 103 -13.14 -11.19 6.39
N ILE A 104 -11.89 -11.61 6.17
CA ILE A 104 -11.60 -12.86 5.44
C ILE A 104 -11.78 -14.08 6.34
N GLU A 105 -11.39 -13.98 7.60
CA GLU A 105 -11.62 -15.03 8.61
C GLU A 105 -13.11 -15.31 8.81
N ASP A 106 -13.94 -14.27 8.91
CA ASP A 106 -15.40 -14.40 8.94
C ASP A 106 -15.95 -15.18 7.74
N LEU A 107 -15.41 -14.91 6.53
CA LEU A 107 -15.82 -15.62 5.31
C LEU A 107 -15.35 -17.07 5.33
N TRP A 108 -14.14 -17.32 5.84
CA TRP A 108 -13.61 -18.66 6.03
C TRP A 108 -14.47 -19.48 7.00
N ASN A 109 -14.81 -18.90 8.14
CA ASN A 109 -15.65 -19.53 9.16
C ASN A 109 -17.05 -19.83 8.60
N GLN A 110 -17.65 -18.92 7.84
CA GLN A 110 -18.93 -19.15 7.16
C GLN A 110 -18.86 -20.28 6.13
N TYR A 111 -17.78 -20.34 5.34
CA TYR A 111 -17.56 -21.42 4.39
C TYR A 111 -17.41 -22.77 5.11
N CYS A 112 -16.58 -22.83 6.15
CA CYS A 112 -16.36 -24.03 6.96
C CYS A 112 -17.67 -24.50 7.60
N ALA A 113 -18.47 -23.59 8.16
CA ALA A 113 -19.80 -23.89 8.67
C ALA A 113 -20.74 -24.43 7.58
N PHE A 114 -20.70 -23.88 6.36
CA PHE A 114 -21.49 -24.34 5.22
C PHE A 114 -21.16 -25.77 4.81
N ILE A 115 -19.88 -26.14 4.79
CA ILE A 115 -19.44 -27.52 4.50
C ILE A 115 -19.40 -28.42 5.74
N LYS A 116 -19.83 -27.92 6.91
CA LYS A 116 -19.81 -28.60 8.21
C LYS A 116 -18.44 -29.12 8.63
N HIS A 117 -17.42 -28.30 8.41
CA HIS A 117 -16.05 -28.58 8.81
C HIS A 117 -15.62 -27.61 9.92
N ASP A 118 -14.74 -28.07 10.80
CA ASP A 118 -14.12 -27.21 11.80
C ASP A 118 -13.14 -26.24 11.12
N PRO A 119 -13.22 -24.91 11.38
CA PRO A 119 -12.38 -23.93 10.71
C PRO A 119 -10.89 -24.06 11.00
N GLN A 120 -10.52 -24.44 12.23
CA GLN A 120 -9.12 -24.57 12.63
C GLN A 120 -8.50 -25.80 11.97
N ARG A 121 -9.18 -26.95 12.05
CA ARG A 121 -8.76 -28.16 11.33
C ARG A 121 -8.69 -27.95 9.83
N ALA A 122 -9.56 -27.11 9.26
CA ALA A 122 -9.54 -26.79 7.84
C ALA A 122 -8.26 -26.03 7.43
N PHE A 123 -7.70 -25.20 8.32
CA PHE A 123 -6.38 -24.59 8.08
C PHE A 123 -5.27 -25.63 8.14
N GLU A 124 -5.27 -26.52 9.13
CA GLU A 124 -4.25 -27.57 9.27
C GLU A 124 -4.26 -28.56 8.09
N SER A 125 -5.44 -28.91 7.58
CA SER A 125 -5.61 -29.85 6.47
C SER A 125 -5.75 -29.18 5.10
N ILE A 126 -5.11 -28.03 4.89
CA ILE A 126 -5.34 -27.23 3.69
C ILE A 126 -4.84 -27.94 2.42
N THR A 127 -5.69 -27.97 1.40
CA THR A 127 -5.33 -28.52 0.09
C THR A 127 -5.72 -27.55 -1.02
N LEU A 128 -5.12 -27.73 -2.20
CA LEU A 128 -5.46 -26.93 -3.38
C LEU A 128 -6.96 -27.03 -3.73
N ALA A 129 -7.55 -28.22 -3.55
CA ALA A 129 -8.97 -28.45 -3.81
C ALA A 129 -9.85 -27.68 -2.82
N PHE A 130 -9.48 -27.69 -1.54
CA PHE A 130 -10.19 -26.96 -0.49
C PHE A 130 -10.14 -25.45 -0.74
N LEU A 131 -8.96 -24.92 -1.05
CA LEU A 131 -8.78 -23.51 -1.42
C LEU A 131 -9.58 -23.13 -2.66
N ASN A 132 -9.52 -23.94 -3.72
CA ASN A 132 -10.31 -23.70 -4.93
C ASN A 132 -11.81 -23.65 -4.61
N SER A 133 -12.31 -24.56 -3.79
CA SER A 133 -13.73 -24.58 -3.37
C SER A 133 -14.09 -23.36 -2.52
N PHE A 134 -13.23 -22.97 -1.57
CA PHE A 134 -13.44 -21.76 -0.76
C PHE A 134 -13.54 -20.50 -1.62
N PHE A 135 -12.57 -20.26 -2.51
CA PHE A 135 -12.58 -19.07 -3.37
C PHE A 135 -13.74 -19.09 -4.39
N ASP A 136 -14.14 -20.26 -4.88
CA ASP A 136 -15.32 -20.40 -5.72
C ASP A 136 -16.61 -20.08 -4.96
N TRP A 137 -16.73 -20.56 -3.72
CA TRP A 137 -17.84 -20.23 -2.82
C TRP A 137 -17.85 -18.72 -2.50
N LEU A 138 -16.71 -18.12 -2.20
CA LEU A 138 -16.56 -16.70 -1.87
C LEU A 138 -17.05 -15.81 -3.03
N LEU A 139 -16.70 -16.14 -4.27
CA LEU A 139 -17.15 -15.42 -5.46
C LEU A 139 -18.65 -15.59 -5.73
N SER A 140 -19.24 -16.69 -5.26
CA SER A 140 -20.66 -17.00 -5.45
C SER A 140 -21.59 -16.28 -4.45
N GLN A 141 -21.04 -15.63 -3.42
CA GLN A 141 -21.84 -14.95 -2.40
C GLN A 141 -22.50 -13.67 -2.92
N LYS A 142 -23.83 -13.60 -2.81
CA LYS A 142 -24.66 -12.45 -3.23
C LYS A 142 -25.22 -11.63 -2.07
N THR A 143 -25.10 -12.13 -0.85
CA THR A 143 -25.63 -11.53 0.37
C THR A 143 -24.48 -11.35 1.35
N GLY A 144 -24.40 -10.17 1.98
CA GLY A 144 -23.45 -9.84 3.02
C GLY A 144 -24.10 -9.89 4.40
N LYS A 145 -23.43 -9.30 5.39
CA LYS A 145 -23.95 -9.18 6.77
C LYS A 145 -25.34 -8.51 6.76
N ASP A 146 -26.21 -8.98 7.63
CA ASP A 146 -27.60 -8.48 7.83
C ASP A 146 -28.51 -8.60 6.61
N GLY A 147 -28.25 -9.55 5.70
CA GLY A 147 -29.08 -9.72 4.50
C GLY A 147 -28.85 -8.66 3.41
N ARG A 148 -27.88 -7.76 3.59
CA ARG A 148 -27.56 -6.72 2.60
C ARG A 148 -27.05 -7.36 1.30
N LYS A 149 -27.48 -6.86 0.14
CA LYS A 149 -26.97 -7.34 -1.14
C LYS A 149 -25.47 -7.02 -1.28
N LYS A 150 -24.64 -8.04 -1.48
CA LYS A 150 -23.21 -7.89 -1.72
C LYS A 150 -22.98 -7.54 -3.18
N ARG A 151 -22.16 -6.52 -3.44
CA ARG A 151 -21.67 -6.24 -4.80
C ARG A 151 -20.72 -7.37 -5.19
N GLY A 152 -21.06 -8.12 -6.24
CA GLY A 152 -20.23 -9.22 -6.72
C GLY A 152 -18.84 -8.74 -7.14
N THR A 153 -17.85 -9.61 -6.98
CA THR A 153 -16.48 -9.37 -7.45
C THR A 153 -16.47 -9.35 -8.97
N THR A 154 -15.95 -8.28 -9.58
CA THR A 154 -15.93 -8.12 -11.05
C THR A 154 -14.53 -8.14 -11.64
N LYS A 155 -13.49 -8.09 -10.80
CA LYS A 155 -12.09 -7.96 -11.23
C LYS A 155 -11.26 -9.16 -10.80
N SER A 156 -10.38 -9.62 -11.67
CA SER A 156 -9.46 -10.72 -11.38
C SER A 156 -8.43 -10.33 -10.32
N SER A 157 -8.00 -9.06 -10.30
CA SER A 157 -7.05 -8.54 -9.30
C SER A 157 -7.56 -8.67 -7.86
N SER A 158 -8.88 -8.66 -7.65
CA SER A 158 -9.48 -8.89 -6.32
C SER A 158 -9.14 -10.26 -5.74
N LEU A 159 -8.98 -11.30 -6.58
CA LEU A 159 -8.53 -12.61 -6.10
C LEU A 159 -7.11 -12.57 -5.54
N GLY A 160 -6.22 -11.79 -6.16
CA GLY A 160 -4.87 -11.56 -5.62
C GLY A 160 -4.91 -10.86 -4.26
N THR A 161 -5.76 -9.84 -4.11
CA THR A 161 -5.94 -9.17 -2.81
C THR A 161 -6.49 -10.13 -1.75
N TYR A 162 -7.56 -10.87 -2.06
CA TYR A 162 -8.11 -11.85 -1.13
C TYR A 162 -7.10 -12.93 -0.74
N TRP A 163 -6.28 -13.38 -1.69
CA TRP A 163 -5.23 -14.36 -1.43
C TRP A 163 -4.15 -13.84 -0.49
N LYS A 164 -3.69 -12.60 -0.69
CA LYS A 164 -2.72 -11.97 0.21
C LYS A 164 -3.25 -11.91 1.64
N VAL A 165 -4.48 -11.44 1.81
CA VAL A 165 -5.11 -11.36 3.14
C VAL A 165 -5.34 -12.75 3.73
N TYR A 166 -5.77 -13.73 2.91
CA TYR A 166 -5.96 -15.11 3.36
C TYR A 166 -4.66 -15.74 3.87
N ARG A 167 -3.52 -15.52 3.20
CA ARG A 167 -2.22 -16.01 3.66
C ARG A 167 -1.87 -15.49 5.05
N LEU A 168 -2.15 -14.21 5.32
CA LEU A 168 -1.94 -13.61 6.63
C LEU A 168 -2.89 -14.17 7.69
N VAL A 169 -4.15 -14.43 7.34
CA VAL A 169 -5.11 -15.11 8.23
C VAL A 169 -4.65 -16.53 8.55
N TYR A 170 -4.16 -17.27 7.54
CA TYR A 170 -3.60 -18.61 7.73
C TYR A 170 -2.41 -18.58 8.70
N GLU A 171 -1.44 -17.69 8.47
CA GLU A 171 -0.26 -17.53 9.32
C GLU A 171 -0.63 -17.13 10.75
N ARG A 172 -1.62 -16.23 10.91
CA ARG A 172 -2.17 -15.85 12.22
C ARG A 172 -2.83 -17.03 12.94
N ALA A 173 -3.44 -17.97 12.22
CA ALA A 173 -4.19 -19.10 12.79
C ALA A 173 -3.32 -20.33 13.08
N THR A 174 -2.27 -20.57 12.27
CA THR A 174 -1.42 -21.77 12.37
C THR A 174 -0.02 -21.49 12.91
N GLY A 175 0.42 -20.23 12.89
CA GLY A 175 1.81 -19.84 13.15
C GLY A 175 2.77 -20.16 12.00
N GLU A 176 2.28 -20.73 10.90
CA GLU A 176 3.11 -21.16 9.77
C GLU A 176 2.73 -20.44 8.48
N LYS A 177 3.70 -20.27 7.58
CA LYS A 177 3.45 -19.76 6.24
C LYS A 177 2.91 -20.86 5.34
N ILE A 178 2.00 -20.50 4.44
CA ILE A 178 1.53 -21.42 3.39
C ILE A 178 2.71 -21.89 2.53
N ASP A 179 2.79 -23.21 2.30
CA ASP A 179 3.78 -23.85 1.43
C ASP A 179 3.94 -23.13 0.08
N ALA A 180 5.20 -22.88 -0.31
CA ALA A 180 5.54 -22.15 -1.53
C ALA A 180 4.97 -22.83 -2.79
N LYS A 181 4.93 -24.17 -2.82
CA LYS A 181 4.38 -24.91 -3.97
C LYS A 181 2.86 -24.77 -4.05
N LEU A 182 2.16 -24.79 -2.93
CA LEU A 182 0.73 -24.49 -2.85
C LEU A 182 0.44 -23.05 -3.29
N ASN A 183 1.22 -22.08 -2.80
CA ASN A 183 1.12 -20.67 -3.18
C ASN A 183 1.23 -20.46 -4.70
N ARG A 184 2.24 -21.08 -5.34
CA ARG A 184 2.41 -21.02 -6.81
C ARG A 184 1.23 -21.66 -7.55
N LYS A 185 0.70 -22.79 -7.07
CA LYS A 185 -0.44 -23.48 -7.67
C LYS A 185 -1.72 -22.64 -7.61
N MET A 186 -1.91 -21.82 -6.59
CA MET A 186 -3.08 -20.94 -6.45
C MET A 186 -3.23 -19.94 -7.58
N HIS A 187 -2.13 -19.46 -8.19
CA HIS A 187 -2.23 -18.59 -9.37
C HIS A 187 -2.95 -19.27 -10.54
N ARG A 188 -2.81 -20.59 -10.71
CA ARG A 188 -3.54 -21.35 -11.74
C ARG A 188 -5.03 -21.47 -11.39
N VAL A 189 -5.33 -21.68 -10.10
CA VAL A 189 -6.71 -21.68 -9.59
C VAL A 189 -7.38 -20.33 -9.84
N PHE A 190 -6.70 -19.21 -9.58
CA PHE A 190 -7.28 -17.89 -9.84
C PHE A 190 -7.53 -17.62 -11.32
N LYS A 191 -6.67 -18.09 -12.23
CA LYS A 191 -6.94 -18.03 -13.68
C LYS A 191 -8.21 -18.81 -14.05
N LEU A 192 -8.38 -20.01 -13.47
CA LEU A 192 -9.59 -20.83 -13.68
C LEU A 192 -10.85 -20.15 -13.15
N LEU A 193 -10.81 -19.67 -11.90
CA LEU A 193 -11.93 -18.99 -11.26
C LEU A 193 -12.28 -17.67 -11.94
N ALA A 194 -11.29 -16.90 -12.40
CA ALA A 194 -11.51 -15.69 -13.17
C ALA A 194 -12.29 -15.97 -14.46
N LYS A 195 -11.94 -17.04 -15.18
CA LYS A 195 -12.68 -17.47 -16.37
C LYS A 195 -14.10 -17.94 -16.02
N LYS A 196 -14.25 -18.76 -14.97
CA LYS A 196 -15.55 -19.29 -14.52
C LYS A 196 -16.53 -18.18 -14.15
N HIS A 197 -16.06 -17.19 -13.38
CA HIS A 197 -16.88 -16.07 -12.89
C HIS A 197 -16.87 -14.85 -13.82
N ARG A 198 -16.26 -14.97 -15.02
CA ARG A 198 -16.17 -13.90 -16.03
C ARG A 198 -15.59 -12.60 -15.47
N LEU A 199 -14.54 -12.72 -14.66
CA LEU A 199 -13.86 -11.57 -14.05
C LEU A 199 -13.04 -10.83 -15.11
N SER A 200 -13.07 -9.50 -15.05
CA SER A 200 -12.32 -8.63 -15.94
C SER A 200 -10.87 -8.48 -15.44
N ASP A 201 -9.92 -8.63 -16.37
CA ASP A 201 -8.49 -8.36 -16.20
C ASP A 201 -8.11 -6.91 -16.50
N GLN A 202 -8.99 -6.17 -17.18
CA GLN A 202 -8.77 -4.79 -17.56
C GLN A 202 -8.43 -3.94 -16.33
N LYS A 203 -7.24 -3.33 -16.39
CA LYS A 203 -6.81 -2.33 -15.42
C LYS A 203 -7.87 -1.24 -15.37
N ARG A 204 -8.28 -0.87 -14.16
CA ARG A 204 -9.17 0.27 -13.99
C ARG A 204 -8.40 1.51 -14.43
N GLU A 205 -8.97 2.25 -15.38
CA GLU A 205 -8.44 3.55 -15.77
C GLU A 205 -8.36 4.47 -14.55
N ASN A 206 -7.19 5.05 -14.34
CA ASN A 206 -7.01 6.03 -13.28
C ASN A 206 -7.64 7.34 -13.77
N ARG A 207 -8.82 7.67 -13.23
CA ARG A 207 -9.47 8.95 -13.52
C ARG A 207 -8.78 10.03 -12.70
N CYS A 208 -7.77 10.66 -13.28
CA CYS A 208 -7.13 11.83 -12.71
C CYS A 208 -8.04 13.06 -12.89
N MET A 209 -8.02 13.98 -11.93
CA MET A 209 -8.71 15.26 -12.03
C MET A 209 -7.72 16.29 -12.59
N THR A 210 -8.02 16.89 -13.73
CA THR A 210 -7.22 18.00 -14.26
C THR A 210 -7.50 19.29 -13.50
N ILE A 211 -6.67 20.33 -13.70
CA ILE A 211 -6.90 21.65 -13.10
C ILE A 211 -8.25 22.26 -13.56
N ASP A 212 -8.63 22.04 -14.82
CA ASP A 212 -9.92 22.51 -15.34
C ASP A 212 -11.10 21.75 -14.71
N ASN A 213 -10.96 20.44 -14.50
CA ASN A 213 -11.96 19.66 -13.78
C ASN A 213 -12.07 20.10 -12.32
N LEU A 214 -10.96 20.45 -11.66
CA LEU A 214 -10.96 21.00 -10.32
C LEU A 214 -11.71 22.35 -10.29
N LYS A 215 -11.41 23.23 -11.24
CA LYS A 215 -12.08 24.53 -11.38
C LYS A 215 -13.59 24.37 -11.59
N GLU A 216 -14.01 23.46 -12.48
CA GLU A 216 -15.41 23.15 -12.72
C GLU A 216 -16.09 22.56 -11.46
N GLN A 217 -15.40 21.67 -10.75
CA GLN A 217 -15.92 21.08 -9.52
C GLN A 217 -16.10 22.13 -8.40
N VAL A 218 -15.16 23.07 -8.26
CA VAL A 218 -15.26 24.19 -7.30
C VAL A 218 -16.42 25.12 -7.69
N ASP A 219 -16.50 25.53 -8.95
CA ASP A 219 -17.57 26.40 -9.46
C ASP A 219 -18.95 25.76 -9.25
N THR A 220 -19.06 24.48 -9.59
CA THR A 220 -20.25 23.65 -9.36
C THR A 220 -20.59 23.62 -7.87
N THR A 221 -19.63 23.33 -6.98
CA THR A 221 -19.88 23.24 -5.53
C THR A 221 -20.36 24.57 -4.94
N LEU A 222 -19.85 25.70 -5.42
CA LEU A 222 -20.28 27.03 -5.00
C LEU A 222 -21.67 27.40 -5.53
N ARG A 223 -21.93 27.14 -6.82
CA ARG A 223 -23.11 27.64 -7.53
C ARG A 223 -24.34 26.74 -7.46
N THR A 224 -24.19 25.41 -7.43
CA THR A 224 -25.39 24.56 -7.45
C THR A 224 -26.12 24.57 -6.11
N THR A 225 -27.44 24.58 -6.18
CA THR A 225 -28.33 24.20 -5.07
C THR A 225 -28.75 22.73 -5.14
N LYS A 226 -28.43 22.03 -6.23
CA LYS A 226 -28.77 20.62 -6.47
C LYS A 226 -28.04 19.67 -5.52
N LYS A 227 -26.78 19.97 -5.18
CA LYS A 227 -26.10 19.34 -4.05
C LYS A 227 -26.42 20.15 -2.80
N SER A 228 -27.31 19.62 -1.97
CA SER A 228 -27.60 20.21 -0.67
C SER A 228 -26.46 19.88 0.29
N PHE A 229 -25.88 20.92 0.85
CA PHE A 229 -25.09 20.81 2.07
C PHE A 229 -26.02 21.24 3.20
N GLY A 230 -25.99 20.52 4.32
CA GLY A 230 -26.86 20.87 5.47
C GLY A 230 -26.56 22.28 6.02
N LEU A 231 -25.33 22.77 5.83
CA LEU A 231 -24.86 24.09 6.22
C LEU A 231 -24.01 24.70 5.10
N GLY A 232 -24.08 26.02 4.93
CA GLY A 232 -23.29 26.74 3.92
C GLY A 232 -21.78 26.60 4.13
N GLU A 233 -21.33 26.56 5.38
CA GLU A 233 -19.92 26.40 5.76
C GLU A 233 -19.31 25.08 5.25
N LEU A 234 -20.10 24.01 5.19
CA LEU A 234 -19.64 22.72 4.67
C LEU A 234 -19.24 22.81 3.19
N ARG A 235 -19.79 23.76 2.42
CA ARG A 235 -19.35 24.01 1.04
C ARG A 235 -17.93 24.54 1.00
N ILE A 236 -17.64 25.54 1.84
CA ILE A 236 -16.33 26.18 1.92
C ILE A 236 -15.29 25.18 2.42
N LEU A 237 -15.62 24.41 3.46
CA LEU A 237 -14.75 23.35 3.98
C LEU A 237 -14.47 22.25 2.93
N CYS A 238 -15.47 21.86 2.15
CA CYS A 238 -15.30 20.88 1.07
C CYS A 238 -14.34 21.39 -0.03
N ILE A 239 -14.47 22.67 -0.40
CA ILE A 239 -13.59 23.32 -1.38
C ILE A 239 -12.17 23.41 -0.82
N LEU A 240 -12.00 23.87 0.41
CA LEU A 240 -10.70 23.93 1.08
C LEU A 240 -10.03 22.54 1.11
N PHE A 241 -10.78 21.50 1.46
CA PHE A 241 -10.31 20.12 1.45
C PHE A 241 -9.81 19.66 0.08
N LEU A 242 -10.55 19.96 -1.00
CA LEU A 242 -10.13 19.63 -2.37
C LEU A 242 -8.88 20.41 -2.79
N LEU A 243 -8.81 21.70 -2.45
CA LEU A 243 -7.66 22.57 -2.76
C LEU A 243 -6.40 22.16 -1.99
N LEU A 244 -6.52 21.57 -0.80
CA LEU A 244 -5.39 21.02 -0.07
C LEU A 244 -4.92 19.68 -0.65
N LEU A 245 -5.83 18.87 -1.18
CA LEU A 245 -5.51 17.56 -1.77
C LEU A 245 -4.88 17.67 -3.17
N ALA A 246 -5.43 18.52 -4.02
CA ALA A 246 -5.09 18.58 -5.44
C ALA A 246 -3.61 18.88 -5.75
N PRO A 247 -2.99 19.93 -5.18
CA PRO A 247 -1.59 20.26 -5.47
C PRO A 247 -0.60 19.30 -4.79
N THR A 248 -1.02 18.64 -3.71
CA THR A 248 -0.12 17.83 -2.88
C THR A 248 -0.12 16.35 -3.23
N GLY A 249 -1.17 15.87 -3.90
CA GLY A 249 -1.43 14.44 -4.00
C GLY A 249 -1.51 13.76 -2.62
N ALA A 250 -1.84 14.52 -1.56
CA ALA A 250 -1.87 14.00 -0.21
C ALA A 250 -2.97 12.94 -0.05
N ARG A 251 -2.79 12.04 0.92
CA ARG A 251 -3.85 11.08 1.27
C ARG A 251 -4.98 11.86 1.95
N PRO A 252 -6.26 11.58 1.64
CA PRO A 252 -7.42 12.21 2.28
C PRO A 252 -7.30 12.30 3.80
N THR A 253 -6.92 11.20 4.45
CA THR A 253 -6.76 11.13 5.91
C THR A 253 -5.73 12.13 6.45
N SER A 254 -4.65 12.39 5.70
CA SER A 254 -3.60 13.32 6.13
C SER A 254 -4.09 14.76 6.16
N VAL A 255 -4.95 15.14 5.20
CA VAL A 255 -5.58 16.46 5.18
C VAL A 255 -6.66 16.56 6.26
N LEU A 256 -7.42 15.49 6.52
CA LEU A 256 -8.44 15.47 7.58
C LEU A 256 -7.85 15.57 9.00
N LEU A 257 -6.61 15.14 9.19
CA LEU A 257 -5.92 15.20 10.47
C LEU A 257 -5.07 16.47 10.65
N LEU A 258 -5.02 17.35 9.65
CA LEU A 258 -4.29 18.61 9.71
C LEU A 258 -4.83 19.49 10.84
N ARG A 259 -3.94 20.00 11.69
CA ARG A 259 -4.24 20.90 12.80
C ARG A 259 -3.69 22.29 12.52
N PHE A 260 -4.18 23.29 13.26
CA PHE A 260 -3.65 24.65 13.14
C PHE A 260 -2.15 24.76 13.44
N GLY A 261 -1.61 23.93 14.35
CA GLY A 261 -0.18 23.88 14.63
C GLY A 261 0.69 23.38 13.46
N ASP A 262 0.08 22.70 12.50
CA ASP A 262 0.76 22.15 11.33
C ASP A 262 0.88 23.20 10.20
N ILE A 263 0.20 24.34 10.34
CA ILE A 263 0.19 25.45 9.37
C ILE A 263 1.17 26.52 9.85
N ARG A 264 2.10 26.91 8.97
CA ARG A 264 3.08 27.97 9.21
C ARG A 264 2.99 29.01 8.11
N VAL A 265 2.87 30.26 8.52
CA VAL A 265 2.98 31.40 7.61
C VAL A 265 4.41 31.90 7.64
N VAL A 266 5.06 31.95 6.48
CA VAL A 266 6.46 32.34 6.35
C VAL A 266 6.59 33.50 5.37
N LEU A 267 7.38 34.49 5.73
CA LEU A 267 7.74 35.59 4.85
C LEU A 267 8.99 35.23 4.05
N ALA A 268 8.85 35.05 2.74
CA ALA A 268 9.95 34.73 1.83
C ALA A 268 10.45 35.99 1.10
N ARG A 269 11.76 36.07 0.84
CA ARG A 269 12.33 37.09 -0.05
C ARG A 269 11.99 36.76 -1.49
N ASP A 270 11.64 37.77 -2.26
CA ASP A 270 11.47 37.60 -3.70
C ASP A 270 12.85 37.37 -4.35
N PRO A 271 13.07 36.28 -5.11
CA PRO A 271 14.34 36.06 -5.81
C PRO A 271 14.75 37.23 -6.72
N ASP A 272 13.77 37.96 -7.27
CA ASP A 272 14.02 39.08 -8.18
C ASP A 272 14.17 40.45 -7.46
N GLY A 273 14.30 40.44 -6.13
CA GLY A 273 14.49 41.65 -5.33
C GLY A 273 13.22 42.49 -5.10
N GLY A 274 12.06 41.94 -5.45
CA GLY A 274 10.74 42.49 -5.17
C GLY A 274 10.32 42.43 -3.70
N PRO A 275 9.09 42.89 -3.37
CA PRO A 275 8.55 42.82 -2.01
C PRO A 275 8.48 41.38 -1.51
N HIS A 276 8.62 41.22 -0.20
CA HIS A 276 8.51 39.90 0.43
C HIS A 276 7.16 39.23 0.11
N LYS A 277 7.22 37.93 -0.22
CA LYS A 277 6.05 37.10 -0.52
C LYS A 277 5.65 36.30 0.71
N ILE A 278 4.36 36.27 1.02
CA ILE A 278 3.83 35.40 2.08
C ILE A 278 3.66 34.00 1.50
N LEU A 279 4.18 33.00 2.21
CA LEU A 279 4.04 31.59 1.88
C LEU A 279 3.34 30.87 3.02
N ILE A 280 2.29 30.11 2.68
CA ILE A 280 1.62 29.23 3.62
C ILE A 280 2.23 27.84 3.46
N LYS A 281 2.85 27.36 4.53
CA LYS A 281 3.41 26.01 4.61
C LYS A 281 2.52 25.15 5.48
N PHE A 282 2.34 23.90 5.10
CA PHE A 282 1.65 22.93 5.93
C PHE A 282 2.40 21.59 5.92
N THR A 283 2.52 21.00 7.11
CA THR A 283 3.28 19.77 7.35
C THR A 283 2.32 18.63 7.64
N LEU A 284 2.30 17.62 6.77
CA LEU A 284 1.41 16.47 6.89
C LEU A 284 2.10 15.32 7.62
N GLU A 285 2.08 15.35 8.96
CA GLU A 285 2.82 14.41 9.82
C GLU A 285 2.19 13.01 9.90
N PHE A 286 0.94 12.83 9.49
CA PHE A 286 0.11 11.70 9.96
C PHE A 286 -0.07 10.52 9.00
N THR A 287 0.90 10.20 8.14
CA THR A 287 0.56 9.28 7.03
C THR A 287 0.87 7.80 7.28
N LYS A 288 1.82 7.45 8.15
CA LYS A 288 2.06 6.07 8.65
C LYS A 288 2.91 6.14 9.95
N THR A 289 2.38 5.66 11.08
CA THR A 289 3.09 5.63 12.37
C THR A 289 3.21 4.22 12.98
N TYR A 290 2.54 3.23 12.40
CA TYR A 290 2.37 1.91 13.03
C TYR A 290 3.70 1.18 13.31
N LEU A 291 4.65 1.22 12.38
CA LEU A 291 6.00 0.64 12.50
C LEU A 291 7.07 1.72 12.70
N GLY A 292 6.68 2.86 13.27
CA GLY A 292 7.52 4.03 13.41
C GLY A 292 7.12 5.18 12.48
N SER A 293 7.72 6.33 12.75
CA SER A 293 7.44 7.59 12.07
C SER A 293 8.09 7.64 10.69
N LYS A 294 7.35 8.12 9.70
CA LYS A 294 7.93 8.55 8.41
C LYS A 294 8.13 10.05 8.41
N ASP A 295 9.10 10.51 7.62
CA ASP A 295 9.34 11.94 7.41
C ASP A 295 8.07 12.66 6.94
N ALA A 296 7.75 13.77 7.61
CA ALA A 296 6.59 14.56 7.29
C ALA A 296 6.80 15.35 6.00
N LYS A 297 5.82 15.29 5.10
CA LYS A 297 5.85 16.07 3.86
C LYS A 297 5.38 17.49 4.14
N THR A 298 6.25 18.46 3.86
CA THR A 298 5.89 19.89 3.92
C THR A 298 5.58 20.40 2.52
N VAL A 299 4.42 21.02 2.38
CA VAL A 299 3.97 21.64 1.13
C VAL A 299 3.91 23.13 1.34
N THR A 300 4.25 23.88 0.30
CA THR A 300 4.18 25.35 0.29
C THR A 300 3.21 25.80 -0.79
N ILE A 301 2.28 26.69 -0.42
CA ILE A 301 1.37 27.37 -1.35
C ILE A 301 1.65 28.88 -1.26
N PRO A 302 1.82 29.58 -2.40
CA PRO A 302 1.89 31.04 -2.40
C PRO A 302 0.54 31.65 -2.03
N GLU A 303 0.55 32.81 -1.35
CA GLU A 303 -0.67 33.59 -1.09
C GLU A 303 -1.44 33.93 -2.37
#